data_AF-A0A918VQG3-F1
#
_entry.id   AF-A0A918VQG3-F1
#
_cell.length_a   1.000
_cell.length_b   1.000
_cell.length_c   1.000
_cell.angle_alpha   90.00
_cell.angle_beta   90.00
_cell.angle_gamma   90.00
#
_symmetry.space_group_name_H-M   'P 1'
#
loop_
_entity.id
_entity.type
_entity.pdbx_description
1 polymer ?
#
loop_
_entity_poly.entity_id
_entity_poly.type
_entity_poly.pdbx_seq_one_letter_code
_entity_poly.pdbx_strand_id
1 'polypeptide(L)'
;MLARQPEWAVHGAPDLAKAWEIAATAGLDVEQARREMSSAEIDAVLEQDMVDVQSNNVRQTQTFFVNGRPLESFGPQQPHDLVRVEVESARAAQ
;
A
#
# COMPACT_ATOMS: atom_id res chain seq x y z
N MET A 1 -2.81 12.34 0.86
CA MET A 1 -2.71 11.35 1.97
C MET A 1 -1.27 10.95 2.28
N LEU A 2 -0.58 10.16 1.44
CA LEU A 2 0.78 9.66 1.75
C LEU A 2 1.84 10.76 1.90
N ALA A 3 1.87 11.76 1.01
CA ALA A 3 2.83 12.87 1.11
C ALA A 3 2.68 13.71 2.39
N ARG A 4 1.51 13.64 3.03
CA ARG A 4 1.18 14.35 4.28
C ARG A 4 1.11 13.40 5.48
N GLN A 5 1.60 12.17 5.34
CA GLN A 5 1.60 11.16 6.41
C GLN A 5 2.25 11.65 7.72
N PRO A 6 3.34 12.45 7.71
CA PRO A 6 3.90 13.00 8.95
C PRO A 6 2.92 13.88 9.75
N GLU A 7 1.88 14.41 9.11
CA GLU A 7 0.91 15.31 9.75
C GLU A 7 -0.24 14.56 10.43
N TRP A 8 -0.68 13.43 9.88
CA TRP A 8 -1.88 12.71 10.36
C TRP A 8 -1.58 11.31 10.89
N ALA A 9 -0.58 10.61 10.38
CA ALA A 9 -0.20 9.27 10.86
C ALA A 9 0.96 9.35 11.86
N VAL A 10 0.86 10.30 12.80
CA VAL A 10 1.86 10.48 13.85
C VAL A 10 2.00 9.17 14.61
N HIS A 11 3.23 8.67 14.72
CA HIS A 11 3.51 7.31 15.19
C HIS A 11 2.91 7.06 16.58
N GLY A 12 1.97 6.11 16.67
CA GLY A 12 1.25 5.76 17.92
C GLY A 12 0.12 6.71 18.33
N ALA A 13 -0.11 7.81 17.62
CA ALA A 13 -1.15 8.79 17.92
C ALA A 13 -1.71 9.44 16.64
N PRO A 14 -2.40 8.67 15.77
CA PRO A 14 -2.92 9.22 14.52
C PRO A 14 -3.99 10.30 14.77
N ASP A 15 -3.91 11.39 14.02
CA ASP A 15 -4.91 12.46 13.97
C ASP A 15 -5.88 12.18 12.81
N LEU A 16 -6.94 11.43 13.11
CA LEU A 16 -7.92 11.02 12.10
C LEU A 16 -8.75 12.19 11.56
N ALA A 17 -8.97 13.24 12.36
CA ALA A 17 -9.65 14.44 11.88
C ALA A 17 -8.84 15.10 10.77
N LYS A 18 -7.53 15.25 10.98
CA LYS A 18 -6.60 15.75 9.97
C LYS A 18 -6.48 14.82 8.76
N ALA A 19 -6.55 13.51 8.96
CA ALA A 19 -6.57 12.54 7.86
C ALA A 19 -7.77 12.77 6.92
N TRP A 20 -8.97 13.00 7.48
CA TRP A 20 -10.18 13.31 6.71
C TRP A 20 -10.07 14.63 5.95
N GLU A 21 -9.56 15.69 6.59
CA GLU A 21 -9.33 16.99 5.94
C GLU A 21 -8.35 16.85 4.76
N ILE A 22 -7.24 16.15 4.97
CA ILE A 22 -6.23 15.89 3.94
C ILE A 22 -6.83 15.08 2.79
N ALA A 23 -7.64 14.05 3.10
CA ALA A 23 -8.30 13.25 2.07
C ALA A 23 -9.29 14.09 1.24
N ALA A 24 -10.08 14.94 1.89
CA ALA A 24 -10.98 15.88 1.21
C ALA A 24 -10.22 16.81 0.26
N THR A 25 -9.08 17.37 0.70
CA THR A 25 -8.24 18.23 -0.16
C THR A 25 -7.64 17.49 -1.36
N ALA A 26 -7.55 16.16 -1.28
CA ALA A 26 -7.11 15.30 -2.38
C ALA A 26 -8.26 14.84 -3.29
N GLY A 27 -9.50 15.30 -3.05
CA GLY A 27 -10.67 15.02 -3.88
C GLY A 27 -11.59 13.90 -3.37
N LEU A 28 -11.39 13.39 -2.15
CA LEU A 28 -12.31 12.40 -1.57
C LEU A 28 -13.66 13.04 -1.21
N ASP A 29 -14.77 12.45 -1.66
CA ASP A 29 -16.09 12.74 -1.10
C ASP A 29 -16.20 12.12 0.29
N VAL A 30 -16.02 12.97 1.31
CA VAL A 30 -16.00 12.53 2.72
C VAL A 30 -17.38 12.02 3.17
N GLU A 31 -18.46 12.61 2.69
CA GLU A 31 -19.80 12.21 3.11
C GLU A 31 -20.15 10.84 2.54
N GLN A 32 -19.81 10.59 1.27
CA GLN A 32 -19.92 9.26 0.68
C GLN A 32 -19.03 8.25 1.39
N ALA A 33 -17.74 8.58 1.60
CA ALA A 33 -16.79 7.68 2.25
C ALA A 33 -17.24 7.27 3.65
N ARG A 34 -17.83 8.18 4.44
CA ARG A 34 -18.38 7.86 5.77
C ARG A 34 -19.55 6.89 5.74
N ARG A 35 -20.39 6.95 4.71
CA ARG A 35 -21.52 6.01 4.54
C ARG A 35 -21.04 4.63 4.09
N GLU A 36 -20.02 4.61 3.24
CA GLU A 36 -19.56 3.38 2.59
C GLU A 36 -18.51 2.63 3.39
N MET A 37 -17.75 3.29 4.28
CA MET A 37 -16.61 2.68 5.00
C MET A 37 -16.95 1.46 5.85
N SER A 38 -18.22 1.23 6.17
CA SER A 38 -18.72 0.05 6.90
C SER A 38 -19.66 -0.81 6.05
N SER A 39 -19.55 -0.72 4.72
CA SER A 39 -20.33 -1.54 3.79
C SER A 39 -19.72 -2.93 3.68
N ALA A 40 -20.59 -3.92 3.45
CA ALA A 40 -20.17 -5.31 3.24
C ALA A 40 -19.20 -5.48 2.05
N GLU A 41 -19.31 -4.60 1.04
CA GLU A 41 -18.40 -4.59 -0.11
C GLU A 41 -16.96 -4.27 0.32
N ILE A 42 -16.79 -3.21 1.12
CA ILE A 42 -15.46 -2.81 1.63
C ILE A 42 -14.92 -3.86 2.60
N ASP A 43 -15.76 -4.41 3.47
CA ASP A 43 -15.35 -5.49 4.39
C ASP A 43 -14.86 -6.73 3.62
N ALA A 44 -15.56 -7.12 2.54
CA ALA A 44 -15.17 -8.26 1.72
C ALA A 44 -13.82 -8.05 1.01
N VAL A 45 -13.55 -6.83 0.53
CA VAL A 45 -12.24 -6.48 -0.05
C VAL A 45 -11.14 -6.61 1.00
N LEU A 46 -11.36 -6.11 2.22
CA LEU A 46 -10.38 -6.20 3.31
C LEU A 46 -10.13 -7.65 3.74
N GLU A 47 -11.16 -8.51 3.79
CA GLU A 47 -10.99 -9.93 4.08
C GLU A 47 -10.16 -10.64 3.01
N GLN A 48 -10.42 -10.37 1.73
CA GLN A 48 -9.65 -10.94 0.63
C GLN A 48 -8.18 -10.49 0.67
N ASP A 49 -7.93 -9.19 0.90
CA ASP A 49 -6.57 -8.65 1.03
C ASP A 49 -5.80 -9.36 2.16
N MET A 50 -6.47 -9.67 3.28
CA MET A 50 -5.85 -10.40 4.39
C MET A 50 -5.54 -11.86 4.05
N VAL A 51 -6.39 -12.52 3.26
CA VAL A 51 -6.10 -13.86 2.71
C VAL A 51 -4.86 -13.81 1.80
N ASP A 52 -4.75 -12.78 0.98
CA ASP A 52 -3.63 -12.60 0.04
C ASP A 52 -2.31 -12.31 0.77
N VAL A 53 -2.33 -11.49 1.83
CA VAL A 53 -1.18 -11.25 2.71
C VAL A 53 -0.65 -12.56 3.31
N GLN A 54 -1.57 -13.41 3.80
CA GLN A 54 -1.21 -14.69 4.42
C GLN A 54 -0.69 -15.70 3.38
N SER A 55 -1.36 -15.83 2.24
CA SER A 55 -0.98 -16.77 1.19
C SER A 55 0.39 -16.45 0.59
N ASN A 56 0.76 -15.17 0.56
CA ASN A 56 2.08 -14.71 0.11
C ASN A 56 3.13 -14.64 1.24
N ASN A 57 2.82 -15.11 2.46
CA ASN A 57 3.72 -15.10 3.63
C ASN A 57 4.35 -13.71 3.90
N VAL A 58 3.56 -12.65 3.72
CA VAL A 58 3.97 -11.27 4.02
C VAL A 58 3.94 -11.06 5.53
N ARG A 59 5.08 -10.69 6.13
CA ARG A 59 5.24 -10.58 7.59
C ARG A 59 5.36 -9.16 8.11
N GLN A 60 5.63 -8.21 7.23
CA GLN A 60 5.81 -6.79 7.57
C GLN A 60 5.63 -5.92 6.33
N THR A 61 5.33 -4.65 6.56
CA THR A 61 5.33 -3.62 5.53
C THR A 61 6.65 -2.83 5.59
N GLN A 62 7.21 -2.36 4.49
CA GLN A 62 6.82 -2.58 3.09
C GLN A 62 7.38 -3.91 2.53
N THR A 63 6.59 -4.65 1.75
CA THR A 63 7.02 -5.84 1.00
C THR A 63 6.72 -5.65 -0.48
N PHE A 64 7.63 -6.06 -1.37
CA PHE A 64 7.47 -5.95 -2.82
C PHE A 64 7.71 -7.30 -3.51
N PHE A 65 7.01 -7.49 -4.62
CA PHE A 65 7.26 -8.56 -5.58
C PHE A 65 7.44 -7.92 -6.96
N VAL A 66 8.45 -8.33 -7.71
CA VAL A 66 8.64 -7.92 -9.12
C VAL A 66 8.57 -9.18 -9.97
N ASN A 67 7.59 -9.28 -10.86
CA ASN A 67 7.33 -10.48 -11.67
C ASN A 67 7.24 -11.77 -10.83
N GLY A 68 6.60 -11.69 -9.65
CA GLY A 68 6.45 -12.82 -8.72
C GLY A 68 7.67 -13.12 -7.85
N ARG A 69 8.81 -12.44 -8.05
CA ARG A 69 10.00 -12.58 -7.20
C ARG A 69 9.94 -11.63 -6.01
N PRO A 70 10.08 -12.12 -4.76
CA PRO A 70 10.16 -11.25 -3.58
C PRO A 70 11.52 -10.53 -3.49
N LEU A 71 11.59 -9.48 -2.68
CA LEU A 71 12.89 -8.90 -2.28
C LEU A 71 13.67 -9.86 -1.39
N GLU A 72 14.97 -9.99 -1.62
CA GLU A 72 15.87 -10.78 -0.78
C GLU A 72 16.28 -10.03 0.51
N SER A 73 16.19 -8.69 0.49
CA SER A 73 16.45 -7.84 1.66
C SER A 73 15.60 -6.57 1.63
N PHE A 74 15.42 -5.94 2.80
CA PHE A 74 14.60 -4.75 2.94
C PHE A 74 15.40 -3.46 2.74
N GLY A 75 14.77 -2.47 2.11
CA GLY A 75 15.25 -1.10 1.99
C GLY A 75 14.72 -0.43 0.73
N PRO A 76 15.02 0.87 0.55
CA PRO A 76 14.51 1.65 -0.59
C PRO A 76 15.20 1.30 -1.92
N GLN A 77 16.43 0.78 -1.88
CA GLN A 77 17.22 0.49 -3.09
C GLN A 77 16.83 -0.87 -3.71
N GLN A 78 16.40 -1.81 -2.89
CA GLN A 78 16.15 -3.20 -3.27
C GLN A 78 15.02 -3.35 -4.30
N PRO A 79 13.87 -2.65 -4.20
CA PRO A 79 12.87 -2.65 -5.26
C PRO A 79 13.41 -2.15 -6.59
N HIS A 80 14.19 -1.06 -6.57
CA HIS A 80 14.77 -0.49 -7.78
C HIS A 80 15.73 -1.47 -8.47
N ASP A 81 16.62 -2.09 -7.70
CA ASP A 81 17.58 -3.06 -8.24
C ASP A 81 16.90 -4.29 -8.82
N LEU A 82 15.85 -4.78 -8.15
CA LEU A 82 15.07 -5.92 -8.63
C LEU A 82 14.36 -5.60 -9.95
N VAL A 83 13.74 -4.41 -10.07
CA VAL A 83 13.14 -3.93 -11.32
C VAL A 83 14.19 -3.82 -12.43
N ARG A 84 15.36 -3.25 -12.14
CA ARG A 84 16.44 -3.11 -13.12
C ARG A 84 16.88 -4.46 -13.69
N VAL A 85 17.09 -5.46 -12.82
CA VAL A 85 17.46 -6.83 -13.25
C VAL A 85 16.39 -7.44 -14.14
N GLU A 86 15.11 -7.29 -13.80
CA GLU A 86 13.99 -7.81 -14.59
C GLU A 86 13.89 -7.13 -15.96
N VAL A 87 14.09 -5.81 -16.04
CA VAL A 87 14.11 -5.08 -17.32
C VAL A 87 15.30 -5.49 -18.19
N GLU A 88 16.49 -5.62 -17.62
CA GLU A 88 17.70 -6.09 -18.34
C GLU A 88 17.50 -7.52 -18.88
N SER A 89 16.92 -8.41 -18.07
CA SER A 89 16.63 -9.79 -18.46
C SER A 89 15.61 -9.88 -19.58
N ALA A 90 14.53 -9.10 -19.49
CA ALA A 90 13.48 -9.05 -20.51
C ALA A 90 13.99 -8.51 -21.86
N ARG A 91 14.99 -7.61 -21.84
CA ARG A 91 15.65 -7.11 -23.06
C ARG A 91 16.59 -8.14 -23.68
N ALA A 92 17.30 -8.89 -22.85
CA ALA A 92 18.22 -9.94 -23.33
C ALA A 92 17.49 -11.17 -23.91
N ALA A 93 16.23 -11.38 -23.53
CA ALA A 93 15.39 -12.47 -24.02
C ALA A 93 14.66 -12.17 -25.36
N GLN A 94 14.85 -10.97 -25.92
CA GLN A 94 14.32 -10.53 -27.23
C GLN A 94 15.38 -10.74 -28.32
#